data_AF-A0A7L2TYN4-F1
#
_entry.id   AF-A0A7L2TYN4-F1
#
_cell.length_a   1.000
_cell.length_b   1.000
_cell.length_c   1.000
_cell.angle_alpha   90.00
_cell.angle_beta   90.00
_cell.angle_gamma   90.00
#
_symmetry.space_group_name_H-M   'P 1'
#
loop_
_entity.id
_entity.type
_entity.pdbx_description
1 polymer ?
#
loop_
_entity_poly.entity_id
_entity_poly.type
_entity_poly.pdbx_seq_one_letter_code
_entity_poly.pdbx_strand_id
1 'polypeptide(L)'
;QISLQYERDGTFRHTCGGTLIAANWVMTAAHCISKSRTYQVVLGEYDMSAGEGPEQRIPVNSDDIFVHPKWLSSCAACGNDIALLKLQRPAVLSTEVQVGRLPPAGSILPNGYPCVLSGWGRLTTGGSLPDRLQQAELPVVDYEHCTQPDWWGALAIRRTMICAGGAEKAGCNVDSGGPLNCQAEDGTWEVHGIASFVSALGCNAAKKPTVFTRVSAFEDWIAE
;
A
#
# COMPACT_ATOMS: atom_id res chain seq x y z
N GLN A 1 -6.44 4.17 -5.49
CA GLN A 1 -5.47 4.82 -4.58
C GLN A 1 -6.20 5.81 -3.68
N ILE A 2 -5.83 5.93 -2.42
CA ILE A 2 -6.15 7.10 -1.58
C ILE A 2 -4.86 7.75 -1.08
N SER A 3 -4.94 8.99 -0.58
CA SER A 3 -3.89 9.62 0.21
C SER A 3 -4.32 9.67 1.67
N LEU A 4 -3.62 8.93 2.54
CA LEU A 4 -3.73 9.07 3.99
C LEU A 4 -2.88 10.28 4.43
N GLN A 5 -3.51 11.18 5.15
CA GLN A 5 -2.87 12.40 5.64
C GLN A 5 -3.02 12.51 7.16
N TYR A 6 -2.01 13.07 7.82
CA TYR A 6 -2.08 13.40 9.24
C TYR A 6 -1.97 14.90 9.46
N GLU A 7 -2.62 15.38 10.50
CA GLU A 7 -2.58 16.78 10.90
C GLU A 7 -1.29 17.09 11.66
N ARG A 8 -0.65 18.20 11.29
CA ARG A 8 0.49 18.77 11.99
C ARG A 8 0.48 20.29 11.83
N ASP A 9 0.48 21.00 12.95
CA ASP A 9 0.50 22.47 12.98
C ASP A 9 -0.69 23.07 12.19
N GLY A 10 -1.90 22.52 12.34
CA GLY A 10 -3.11 22.98 11.65
C GLY A 10 -3.21 22.59 10.17
N THR A 11 -2.24 21.83 9.63
CA THR A 11 -2.20 21.45 8.21
C THR A 11 -2.08 19.93 8.05
N PHE A 12 -2.93 19.35 7.21
CA PHE A 12 -2.84 17.94 6.84
C PHE A 12 -1.74 17.71 5.80
N ARG A 13 -0.94 16.66 6.00
CA ARG A 13 0.15 16.26 5.10
C ARG A 13 0.06 14.78 4.77
N HIS A 14 0.26 14.48 3.49
CA HIS A 14 0.38 13.10 3.01
C HIS A 14 1.47 12.34 3.79
N THR A 15 1.15 11.10 4.16
CA THR A 15 2.09 10.21 4.84
C THR A 15 2.14 8.81 4.25
N CYS A 16 1.03 8.34 3.68
CA CYS A 16 0.89 7.00 3.15
C CYS A 16 -0.22 6.96 2.10
N GLY A 17 -0.22 5.90 1.32
CA GLY A 17 -1.25 5.53 0.39
C GLY A 17 -2.25 4.59 1.05
N GLY A 18 -3.10 4.01 0.21
CA GLY A 18 -4.07 3.02 0.61
C GLY A 18 -5.05 2.70 -0.51
N THR A 19 -5.99 1.83 -0.19
CA THR A 19 -7.04 1.37 -1.09
C THR A 19 -8.40 1.57 -0.45
N LEU A 20 -9.34 2.18 -1.15
CA LEU A 20 -10.76 2.13 -0.77
C LEU A 20 -11.29 0.73 -1.07
N ILE A 21 -11.66 -0.04 -0.06
CA ILE A 21 -12.12 -1.44 -0.20
C ILE A 21 -13.63 -1.61 0.01
N ALA A 22 -14.28 -0.58 0.56
CA ALA A 22 -15.72 -0.36 0.51
C ALA A 22 -15.97 1.15 0.60
N ALA A 23 -17.18 1.63 0.32
CA ALA A 23 -17.47 3.07 0.29
C ALA A 23 -17.03 3.82 1.56
N ASN A 24 -17.00 3.16 2.72
CA ASN A 24 -16.57 3.73 3.99
C ASN A 24 -15.37 3.01 4.64
N TRP A 25 -14.65 2.15 3.90
CA TRP A 25 -13.52 1.39 4.43
C TRP A 25 -12.28 1.52 3.56
N VAL A 26 -11.17 1.87 4.19
CA VAL A 26 -9.85 1.97 3.56
C VAL A 26 -8.91 0.95 4.16
N MET A 27 -8.13 0.29 3.32
CA MET A 27 -7.03 -0.59 3.68
C MET A 27 -5.70 0.12 3.43
N THR A 28 -4.79 0.05 4.41
CA THR A 28 -3.44 0.63 4.34
C THR A 28 -2.46 -0.21 5.18
N ALA A 29 -1.20 0.21 5.27
CA ALA A 29 -0.21 -0.45 6.11
C ALA A 29 -0.38 -0.05 7.60
N ALA A 30 -0.11 -0.97 8.50
CA ALA A 30 -0.18 -0.72 9.94
C ALA A 30 0.85 0.30 10.40
N HIS A 31 2.05 0.29 9.81
CA HIS A 31 3.10 1.24 10.16
C HIS A 31 2.78 2.71 9.83
N CYS A 32 1.75 2.96 9.00
CA CYS A 32 1.26 4.31 8.70
C CYS A 32 0.51 4.95 9.87
N ILE A 33 0.08 4.14 10.85
CA ILE A 33 -0.83 4.55 11.91
C ILE A 33 -0.07 4.86 13.20
N SER A 34 -0.48 5.95 13.85
CA SER A 34 -0.01 6.37 15.17
C SER A 34 -1.18 6.92 15.97
N LYS A 35 -1.34 6.46 17.21
CA LYS A 35 -2.43 6.86 18.12
C LYS A 35 -2.43 8.35 18.48
N SER A 36 -1.29 9.02 18.31
CA SER A 36 -1.12 10.44 18.65
C SER A 36 -1.47 11.40 17.50
N ARG A 37 -1.89 10.89 16.34
CA ARG A 37 -2.14 11.68 15.14
C ARG A 37 -3.63 11.69 14.79
N THR A 38 -4.09 12.84 14.32
CA THR A 38 -5.40 13.00 13.68
C THR A 38 -5.25 12.71 12.20
N TYR A 39 -6.12 11.87 11.63
CA TYR A 39 -6.06 11.45 10.23
C TYR A 39 -7.24 11.93 9.39
N GLN A 40 -6.97 12.14 8.11
CA GLN A 40 -7.99 12.19 7.07
C GLN A 40 -7.55 11.36 5.86
N VAL A 41 -8.52 10.90 5.10
CA VAL A 41 -8.32 10.24 3.81
C VAL A 41 -8.76 11.21 2.71
N VAL A 42 -7.92 11.32 1.67
CA VAL A 42 -8.27 12.02 0.43
C VAL A 42 -8.45 11.00 -0.68
N LEU A 43 -9.64 10.99 -1.29
CA LEU A 43 -9.99 10.17 -2.45
C LEU A 43 -10.13 11.05 -3.70
N GLY A 44 -9.98 10.48 -4.89
CA GLY A 44 -10.11 11.22 -6.15
C GLY A 44 -8.98 12.25 -6.39
N GLU A 45 -7.89 12.12 -5.64
CA GLU A 45 -6.69 12.97 -5.73
C GLU A 45 -5.80 12.47 -6.88
N TYR A 46 -5.19 13.41 -7.62
CA TYR A 46 -4.18 13.11 -8.62
C TYR A 46 -2.98 14.06 -8.50
N ASP A 47 -3.19 15.38 -8.47
CA ASP A 47 -2.16 16.41 -8.29
C ASP A 47 -2.31 17.14 -6.94
N MET A 48 -1.54 16.72 -5.93
CA MET A 48 -1.58 17.27 -4.56
C MET A 48 -1.27 18.79 -4.47
N SER A 49 -0.73 19.39 -5.54
CA SER A 49 -0.45 20.82 -5.61
C SER A 49 -1.66 21.66 -6.08
N ALA A 50 -2.73 21.01 -6.55
CA ALA A 50 -3.91 21.63 -7.12
C ALA A 50 -5.22 21.09 -6.50
N GLY A 51 -6.30 21.84 -6.66
CA GLY A 51 -7.65 21.34 -6.45
C GLY A 51 -8.29 21.09 -7.81
N GLU A 52 -8.50 19.84 -8.17
CA GLU A 52 -8.98 19.38 -9.47
C GLU A 52 -10.50 19.20 -9.47
N GLY A 53 -11.14 19.06 -8.30
CA GLY A 53 -12.59 19.03 -8.12
C GLY A 53 -13.15 17.69 -7.59
N PRO A 54 -12.69 16.52 -8.08
CA PRO A 54 -13.15 15.21 -7.61
C PRO A 54 -12.76 14.86 -6.17
N GLU A 55 -11.89 15.65 -5.52
CA GLU A 55 -11.29 15.25 -4.26
C GLU A 55 -12.29 15.22 -3.11
N GLN A 56 -12.28 14.11 -2.38
CA GLN A 56 -13.09 13.94 -1.18
C GLN A 56 -12.17 13.82 0.02
N ARG A 57 -12.19 14.85 0.87
CA ARG A 57 -11.48 14.86 2.15
C ARG A 57 -12.43 14.36 3.23
N ILE A 58 -12.12 13.20 3.81
CA ILE A 58 -12.96 12.53 4.79
C ILE A 58 -12.12 12.24 6.05
N PRO A 59 -12.47 12.83 7.21
CA PRO A 59 -11.76 12.53 8.45
C PRO A 59 -11.98 11.08 8.93
N VAL A 60 -11.06 10.60 9.76
CA VAL A 60 -11.12 9.28 10.39
C VAL A 60 -11.03 9.48 11.90
N ASN A 61 -12.01 8.95 12.66
CA ASN A 61 -11.96 9.00 14.12
C ASN A 61 -10.85 8.09 14.65
N SER A 62 -10.26 8.42 15.80
CA SER A 62 -9.26 7.56 16.45
C SER A 62 -9.77 6.16 16.75
N ASP A 63 -11.05 6.03 17.08
CA ASP A 63 -11.71 4.77 17.44
C ASP A 63 -12.13 3.95 16.20
N ASP A 64 -12.05 4.55 15.02
CA ASP A 64 -12.38 3.95 13.72
C ASP A 64 -11.10 3.47 12.97
N ILE A 65 -10.01 3.24 13.72
CA ILE A 65 -8.73 2.77 13.19
C ILE A 65 -8.40 1.38 13.77
N PHE A 66 -8.27 0.40 12.87
CA PHE A 66 -8.10 -1.01 13.20
C PHE A 66 -6.74 -1.49 12.71
N VAL A 67 -5.72 -1.45 13.57
CA VAL A 67 -4.41 -2.03 13.29
C VAL A 67 -4.46 -3.52 13.58
N HIS A 68 -3.94 -4.35 12.66
CA HIS A 68 -3.94 -5.80 12.85
C HIS A 68 -3.25 -6.18 14.19
N PRO A 69 -3.88 -7.03 15.03
CA PRO A 69 -3.42 -7.25 16.41
C PRO A 69 -2.04 -7.92 16.53
N LYS A 70 -1.60 -8.59 15.47
CA LYS A 70 -0.26 -9.22 15.38
C LYS A 70 0.80 -8.32 14.75
N TRP A 71 0.47 -7.07 14.40
CA TRP A 71 1.46 -6.12 13.91
C TRP A 71 2.46 -5.76 15.02
N LEU A 72 3.75 -5.78 14.69
CA LEU A 72 4.82 -5.38 15.59
C LEU A 72 5.69 -4.31 14.91
N SER A 73 5.59 -3.06 15.36
CA SER A 73 6.34 -1.94 14.77
C SER A 73 7.86 -2.09 14.87
N SER A 74 8.35 -2.88 15.84
CA SER A 74 9.77 -3.24 15.97
C SER A 74 10.23 -4.35 15.01
N CYS A 75 9.32 -4.98 14.26
CA CYS A 75 9.62 -6.10 13.39
C CYS A 75 8.75 -6.10 12.12
N ALA A 76 9.06 -5.24 11.15
CA ALA A 76 8.38 -5.25 9.85
C ALA A 76 8.48 -6.62 9.14
N ALA A 77 9.61 -7.32 9.27
CA ALA A 77 9.82 -8.67 8.74
C ALA A 77 8.94 -9.75 9.40
N CYS A 78 8.31 -9.47 10.54
CA CYS A 78 7.33 -10.37 11.15
C CYS A 78 5.99 -10.38 10.40
N GLY A 79 5.76 -9.40 9.50
CA GLY A 79 4.55 -9.27 8.71
C GLY A 79 3.37 -8.73 9.52
N ASN A 80 2.16 -8.97 9.03
CA ASN A 80 0.92 -8.40 9.56
C ASN A 80 0.87 -6.87 9.48
N ASP A 81 1.57 -6.28 8.52
CA ASP A 81 1.61 -4.84 8.29
C ASP A 81 0.37 -4.41 7.49
N ILE A 82 -0.78 -4.42 8.16
CA ILE A 82 -2.08 -4.09 7.60
C ILE A 82 -2.95 -3.38 8.65
N ALA A 83 -3.67 -2.36 8.21
CA ALA A 83 -4.67 -1.66 8.99
C ALA A 83 -5.90 -1.34 8.15
N LEU A 84 -7.05 -1.27 8.81
CA LEU A 84 -8.30 -0.77 8.24
C LEU A 84 -8.68 0.55 8.89
N LEU A 85 -9.22 1.46 8.09
CA LEU A 85 -9.73 2.75 8.51
C LEU A 85 -11.20 2.86 8.09
N LYS A 86 -12.08 3.09 9.06
CA LYS A 86 -13.48 3.39 8.78
C LYS A 86 -13.66 4.90 8.63
N LEU A 87 -14.16 5.32 7.49
CA LEU A 87 -14.37 6.73 7.17
C LEU A 87 -15.56 7.27 7.95
N GLN A 88 -15.49 8.51 8.44
CA GLN A 88 -16.61 9.16 9.16
C GLN A 88 -17.91 9.22 8.35
N ARG A 89 -17.80 9.23 7.02
CA ARG A 89 -18.91 9.14 6.09
C ARG A 89 -18.49 8.32 4.86
N PRO A 90 -19.43 7.66 4.16
CA PRO A 90 -19.12 7.00 2.90
C PRO A 90 -18.58 7.99 1.86
N ALA A 91 -17.62 7.54 1.07
CA ALA A 91 -17.20 8.19 -0.15
C ALA A 91 -18.32 8.14 -1.19
N VAL A 92 -18.43 9.21 -1.97
CA VAL A 92 -19.30 9.28 -3.15
C VAL A 92 -18.55 8.61 -4.29
N LEU A 93 -19.01 7.45 -4.74
CA LEU A 93 -18.35 6.72 -5.83
C LEU A 93 -18.60 7.44 -7.16
N SER A 94 -17.57 7.51 -8.01
CA SER A 94 -17.58 8.14 -9.33
C SER A 94 -16.64 7.40 -10.29
N THR A 95 -16.39 7.99 -11.47
CA THR A 95 -15.36 7.53 -12.39
C THR A 95 -13.94 7.69 -11.81
N GLU A 96 -13.72 8.67 -10.94
CA GLU A 96 -12.45 8.97 -10.27
C GLU A 96 -12.32 8.30 -8.90
N VAL A 97 -13.44 7.90 -8.29
CA VAL A 97 -13.48 7.26 -6.97
C VAL A 97 -14.20 5.91 -7.05
N GLN A 98 -13.41 4.84 -7.07
CA GLN A 98 -13.90 3.46 -7.14
C GLN A 98 -13.35 2.61 -6.01
N VAL A 99 -14.08 1.54 -5.68
CA VAL A 99 -13.63 0.52 -4.74
C VAL A 99 -12.66 -0.43 -5.43
N GLY A 100 -11.50 -0.65 -4.81
CA GLY A 100 -10.52 -1.66 -5.24
C GLY A 100 -11.02 -3.06 -4.94
N ARG A 101 -10.90 -3.96 -5.94
CA ARG A 101 -11.26 -5.37 -5.76
C ARG A 101 -10.18 -6.09 -4.96
N LEU A 102 -10.61 -6.86 -3.97
CA LEU A 102 -9.71 -7.74 -3.22
C LEU A 102 -9.54 -9.07 -3.95
N PRO A 103 -8.36 -9.70 -3.89
CA PRO A 103 -8.11 -10.98 -4.52
C PRO A 103 -8.81 -12.11 -3.76
N PRO A 104 -9.03 -13.28 -4.39
CA PRO A 104 -9.54 -14.45 -3.68
C PRO A 104 -8.66 -14.83 -2.48
N ALA A 105 -9.29 -15.22 -1.37
CA ALA A 105 -8.59 -15.64 -0.15
C ALA A 105 -7.57 -16.75 -0.45
N GLY A 106 -6.37 -16.60 0.08
CA GLY A 106 -5.26 -17.55 -0.10
C GLY A 106 -4.60 -17.54 -1.49
N SER A 107 -5.04 -16.71 -2.44
CA SER A 107 -4.42 -16.62 -3.76
C SER A 107 -2.93 -16.25 -3.70
N ILE A 108 -2.14 -16.88 -4.57
CA ILE A 108 -0.69 -16.68 -4.68
C ILE A 108 -0.38 -16.39 -6.15
N LEU A 109 0.29 -15.28 -6.40
CA LEU A 109 0.72 -14.90 -7.74
C LEU A 109 2.00 -15.65 -8.14
N PRO A 110 2.12 -16.13 -9.39
CA PRO A 110 3.33 -16.76 -9.89
C PRO A 110 4.47 -15.75 -10.07
N ASN A 111 5.70 -16.25 -10.16
CA ASN A 111 6.85 -15.44 -10.49
C ASN A 111 6.68 -14.74 -11.85
N GLY A 112 7.06 -13.47 -11.93
CA GLY A 112 6.94 -12.64 -13.12
C GLY A 112 5.54 -12.08 -13.38
N TYR A 113 4.55 -12.33 -12.50
CA TYR A 113 3.19 -11.82 -12.69
C TYR A 113 3.18 -10.29 -12.80
N PRO A 114 2.56 -9.70 -13.84
CA PRO A 114 2.59 -8.27 -14.06
C PRO A 114 1.70 -7.55 -13.05
N CYS A 115 2.31 -6.66 -12.26
CA CYS A 115 1.61 -5.79 -11.34
C CYS A 115 2.10 -4.35 -11.49
N VAL A 116 1.28 -3.41 -11.01
CA VAL A 116 1.51 -1.97 -11.04
C VAL A 116 1.36 -1.42 -9.63
N LEU A 117 2.41 -0.77 -9.17
CA LEU A 117 2.37 0.08 -7.99
C LEU A 117 1.93 1.49 -8.39
N SER A 118 1.11 2.13 -7.58
CA SER A 118 0.71 3.54 -7.72
C SER A 118 0.90 4.31 -6.42
N GLY A 119 1.31 5.59 -6.50
CA GLY A 119 1.37 6.46 -5.32
C GLY A 119 2.15 7.76 -5.53
N TRP A 120 2.23 8.56 -4.46
CA TRP A 120 2.99 9.83 -4.42
C TRP A 120 4.33 9.66 -3.68
N GLY A 121 4.87 8.45 -3.73
CA GLY A 121 6.17 8.10 -3.17
C GLY A 121 7.34 8.77 -3.91
N ARG A 122 8.51 8.89 -3.27
CA ARG A 122 9.66 9.60 -3.89
C ARG A 122 10.21 8.79 -5.06
N LEU A 123 10.34 9.41 -6.22
CA LEU A 123 10.86 8.78 -7.45
C LEU A 123 12.32 8.32 -7.35
N THR A 124 13.10 8.86 -6.42
CA THR A 124 14.50 8.49 -6.17
C THR A 124 14.81 8.48 -4.67
N THR A 125 15.82 7.71 -4.25
CA THR A 125 16.29 7.71 -2.86
C THR A 125 16.68 9.13 -2.43
N GLY A 126 15.98 9.69 -1.44
CA GLY A 126 16.24 11.04 -0.94
C GLY A 126 15.65 12.19 -1.79
N GLY A 127 15.03 11.91 -2.94
CA GLY A 127 14.40 12.92 -3.81
C GLY A 127 13.08 13.48 -3.25
N SER A 128 12.54 14.55 -3.84
CA SER A 128 11.25 15.12 -3.42
C SER A 128 10.08 14.15 -3.67
N LEU A 129 8.98 14.33 -2.93
CA LEU A 129 7.71 13.68 -3.26
C LEU A 129 7.15 14.33 -4.54
N PRO A 130 6.68 13.55 -5.52
CA PRO A 130 5.97 14.08 -6.68
C PRO A 130 4.60 14.61 -6.26
N ASP A 131 4.17 15.72 -6.84
CA ASP A 131 2.82 16.25 -6.61
C ASP A 131 1.77 15.40 -7.33
N ARG A 132 2.12 14.89 -8.51
CA ARG A 132 1.24 14.04 -9.34
C ARG A 132 1.41 12.57 -9.02
N LEU A 133 0.30 11.84 -9.07
CA LEU A 133 0.28 10.39 -8.89
C LEU A 133 1.20 9.71 -9.91
N GLN A 134 2.06 8.82 -9.43
CA GLN A 134 3.00 8.05 -10.24
C GLN A 134 2.57 6.60 -10.29
N GLN A 135 3.03 5.88 -11.32
CA GLN A 135 2.87 4.43 -11.42
C GLN A 135 4.15 3.76 -11.91
N ALA A 136 4.37 2.52 -11.47
CA ALA A 136 5.51 1.71 -11.89
C ALA A 136 5.11 0.24 -12.02
N GLU A 137 5.51 -0.38 -13.13
CA GLU A 137 5.40 -1.83 -13.31
C GLU A 137 6.41 -2.55 -12.42
N LEU A 138 5.91 -3.44 -11.57
CA LEU A 138 6.69 -4.28 -10.68
C LEU A 138 6.24 -5.73 -10.86
N PRO A 139 6.98 -6.55 -11.63
CA PRO A 139 6.67 -7.96 -11.74
C PRO A 139 6.86 -8.64 -10.38
N VAL A 140 5.98 -9.58 -10.05
CA VAL A 140 6.08 -10.38 -8.82
C VAL A 140 7.36 -11.21 -8.83
N VAL A 141 7.98 -11.32 -7.67
CA VAL A 141 9.02 -12.30 -7.36
C VAL A 141 8.41 -13.28 -6.37
N ASP A 142 8.35 -14.57 -6.74
CA ASP A 142 7.75 -15.57 -5.88
C ASP A 142 8.53 -15.75 -4.56
N TYR A 143 7.93 -16.49 -3.63
CA TYR A 143 8.52 -16.69 -2.30
C TYR A 143 9.87 -17.40 -2.36
N GLU A 144 9.98 -18.41 -3.23
CA GLU A 144 11.15 -19.25 -3.40
C GLU A 144 12.36 -18.45 -3.93
N HIS A 145 12.16 -17.56 -4.88
CA HIS A 145 13.20 -16.65 -5.37
C HIS A 145 13.49 -15.54 -4.35
N CYS A 146 12.46 -14.94 -3.76
CA CYS A 146 12.64 -13.81 -2.85
C CYS A 146 13.39 -14.20 -1.56
N THR A 147 13.27 -15.47 -1.13
CA THR A 147 13.95 -16.01 0.06
C THR A 147 15.35 -16.57 -0.21
N GLN A 148 15.86 -16.50 -1.44
CA GLN A 148 17.22 -16.91 -1.74
C GLN A 148 18.25 -16.11 -0.91
N PRO A 149 19.40 -16.69 -0.55
CA PRO A 149 20.39 -16.04 0.33
C PRO A 149 20.95 -14.72 -0.21
N ASP A 150 21.06 -14.57 -1.53
CA ASP A 150 21.51 -13.35 -2.20
C ASP A 150 20.37 -12.34 -2.46
N TRP A 151 19.12 -12.74 -2.19
CA TRP A 151 17.93 -11.89 -2.17
C TRP A 151 17.64 -11.43 -0.74
N TRP A 152 16.38 -11.43 -0.30
CA TRP A 152 16.02 -11.03 1.06
C TRP A 152 16.39 -12.07 2.11
N GLY A 153 16.54 -13.33 1.70
CA GLY A 153 16.79 -14.45 2.61
C GLY A 153 15.53 -14.90 3.36
N ALA A 154 15.54 -16.15 3.82
CA ALA A 154 14.40 -16.78 4.48
C ALA A 154 13.98 -16.11 5.81
N LEU A 155 14.87 -15.36 6.47
CA LEU A 155 14.57 -14.69 7.73
C LEU A 155 13.75 -13.41 7.55
N ALA A 156 13.83 -12.75 6.40
CA ALA A 156 13.19 -11.46 6.15
C ALA A 156 11.78 -11.57 5.55
N ILE A 157 11.48 -12.66 4.84
CA ILE A 157 10.21 -12.81 4.09
C ILE A 157 9.32 -13.87 4.75
N ARG A 158 8.02 -13.61 4.76
CA ARG A 158 6.98 -14.53 5.24
C ARG A 158 6.07 -14.92 4.07
N ARG A 159 5.36 -16.05 4.19
CA ARG A 159 4.35 -16.47 3.20
C ARG A 159 3.12 -15.54 3.14
N THR A 160 2.99 -14.63 4.11
CA THR A 160 1.98 -13.56 4.16
C THR A 160 2.47 -12.27 3.49
N MET A 161 3.56 -12.34 2.71
CA MET A 161 4.14 -11.21 1.97
C MET A 161 4.24 -11.53 0.48
N ILE A 162 4.29 -10.48 -0.33
CA ILE A 162 4.61 -10.53 -1.76
C ILE A 162 5.86 -9.70 -1.99
N CYS A 163 6.77 -10.19 -2.84
CA CYS A 163 7.88 -9.41 -3.34
C CYS A 163 7.57 -8.97 -4.78
N ALA A 164 7.89 -7.73 -5.15
CA ALA A 164 7.77 -7.28 -6.53
C ALA A 164 8.91 -6.32 -6.93
N GLY A 165 9.39 -6.45 -8.17
CA GLY A 165 10.54 -5.70 -8.69
C GLY A 165 11.90 -6.34 -8.36
N GLY A 166 12.89 -5.54 -7.97
CA GLY A 166 14.23 -6.01 -7.57
C GLY A 166 15.25 -6.13 -8.69
N ALA A 167 14.90 -5.73 -9.92
CA ALA A 167 15.77 -5.57 -11.09
C ALA A 167 15.87 -4.08 -11.48
N GLU A 168 16.05 -3.73 -12.76
CA GLU A 168 16.11 -2.33 -13.27
C GLU A 168 14.84 -1.51 -12.97
N LYS A 169 13.70 -2.19 -12.75
CA LYS A 169 12.44 -1.60 -12.30
C LYS A 169 12.29 -1.83 -10.81
N ALA A 170 12.55 -0.80 -10.03
CA ALA A 170 12.28 -0.81 -8.61
C ALA A 170 11.52 0.46 -8.23
N GLY A 171 10.50 0.29 -7.39
CA GLY A 171 9.64 1.38 -6.95
C GLY A 171 10.41 2.20 -5.93
N CYS A 172 10.83 3.41 -6.32
CA CYS A 172 11.48 4.28 -5.37
C CYS A 172 10.54 4.90 -4.34
N ASN A 173 11.00 4.90 -3.07
CA ASN A 173 10.28 5.28 -1.86
C ASN A 173 8.77 5.14 -2.03
N VAL A 174 8.36 3.89 -2.23
CA VAL A 174 6.99 3.49 -2.42
C VAL A 174 6.10 4.22 -1.42
N ASP A 175 4.99 4.75 -1.93
CA ASP A 175 3.94 5.29 -1.08
C ASP A 175 3.48 4.18 -0.12
N SER A 176 4.01 4.21 1.10
CA SER A 176 3.76 3.19 2.13
C SER A 176 2.27 2.96 2.30
N GLY A 177 1.83 1.73 2.47
CA GLY A 177 0.40 1.40 2.50
C GLY A 177 -0.29 1.42 1.12
N GLY A 178 0.40 1.87 0.07
CA GLY A 178 -0.11 1.87 -1.30
C GLY A 178 -0.32 0.45 -1.87
N PRO A 179 -1.22 0.30 -2.84
CA PRO A 179 -1.58 -0.96 -3.46
C PRO A 179 -0.54 -1.45 -4.46
N LEU A 180 -0.32 -2.76 -4.45
CA LEU A 180 0.18 -3.51 -5.60
C LEU A 180 -1.04 -4.03 -6.38
N ASN A 181 -1.35 -3.39 -7.50
CA ASN A 181 -2.48 -3.75 -8.35
C ASN A 181 -2.02 -4.76 -9.39
N CYS A 182 -2.70 -5.90 -9.50
CA CYS A 182 -2.35 -6.94 -10.46
C CYS A 182 -3.58 -7.22 -11.33
N GLN A 183 -3.36 -7.39 -12.63
CA GLN A 183 -4.45 -7.64 -13.57
C GLN A 183 -4.72 -9.13 -13.64
N ALA A 184 -5.94 -9.56 -13.29
CA ALA A 184 -6.41 -10.93 -13.42
C ALA A 184 -6.59 -11.33 -14.90
N GLU A 185 -6.72 -12.64 -15.16
CA GLU A 185 -6.89 -13.18 -16.53
C GLU A 185 -8.14 -12.66 -17.24
N ASP A 186 -9.19 -12.33 -16.49
CA ASP A 186 -10.43 -11.74 -17.01
C ASP A 186 -10.31 -10.22 -17.30
N GLY A 187 -9.12 -9.66 -17.12
CA GLY A 187 -8.81 -8.25 -17.34
C GLY A 187 -9.11 -7.34 -16.16
N THR A 188 -9.66 -7.87 -15.07
CA THR A 188 -10.00 -7.07 -13.88
C THR A 188 -8.76 -6.79 -13.02
N TRP A 189 -8.78 -5.66 -12.30
CA TRP A 189 -7.66 -5.28 -11.43
C TRP A 189 -7.97 -5.61 -9.99
N GLU A 190 -7.02 -6.29 -9.33
CA GLU A 190 -7.11 -6.71 -7.94
C GLU A 190 -5.95 -6.15 -7.12
N VAL A 191 -6.21 -5.81 -5.86
CA VAL A 191 -5.19 -5.29 -4.93
C VAL A 191 -4.56 -6.45 -4.17
N HIS A 192 -3.46 -6.98 -4.70
CA HIS A 192 -2.78 -8.15 -4.13
C HIS A 192 -1.84 -7.82 -2.98
N GLY A 193 -1.34 -6.59 -2.93
CA GLY A 193 -0.32 -6.19 -1.95
C GLY A 193 -0.57 -4.82 -1.33
N ILE A 194 -0.07 -4.64 -0.11
CA ILE A 194 0.01 -3.36 0.60
C ILE A 194 1.49 -3.05 0.83
N ALA A 195 1.99 -1.93 0.34
CA ALA A 195 3.41 -1.59 0.44
C ALA A 195 3.86 -1.51 1.91
N SER A 196 4.83 -2.34 2.28
CA SER A 196 5.28 -2.49 3.67
C SER A 196 6.70 -1.93 3.85
N PHE A 197 7.71 -2.53 3.19
CA PHE A 197 9.10 -2.09 3.36
C PHE A 197 9.96 -2.30 2.12
N VAL A 198 11.10 -1.60 2.13
CA VAL A 198 12.15 -1.64 1.11
C VAL A 198 13.52 -1.81 1.77
N SER A 199 14.57 -2.03 0.97
CA SER A 199 15.94 -2.14 1.49
C SER A 199 16.44 -0.82 2.09
N ALA A 200 17.22 -0.92 3.17
CA ALA A 200 17.92 0.22 3.76
C ALA A 200 18.97 0.84 2.81
N LEU A 201 19.45 0.07 1.82
CA LEU A 201 20.34 0.56 0.75
C LEU A 201 19.61 1.44 -0.27
N GLY A 202 18.29 1.58 -0.13
CA GLY A 202 17.42 2.25 -1.07
C GLY A 202 16.49 1.27 -1.79
N CYS A 203 15.43 1.84 -2.30
CA CYS A 203 14.39 1.18 -3.07
C CYS A 203 14.87 0.40 -4.29
N ASN A 204 15.88 0.91 -5.01
CA ASN A 204 16.39 0.30 -6.24
C ASN A 204 17.58 -0.63 -6.00
N ALA A 205 17.73 -1.13 -4.78
CA ALA A 205 18.76 -2.10 -4.47
C ALA A 205 18.52 -3.41 -5.24
N ALA A 206 19.50 -3.81 -6.03
CA ALA A 206 19.44 -5.05 -6.80
C ALA A 206 19.16 -6.26 -5.89
N LYS A 207 18.27 -7.16 -6.34
CA LYS A 207 17.81 -8.35 -5.58
C LYS A 207 17.20 -8.01 -4.22
N LYS A 208 16.66 -6.79 -4.07
CA LYS A 208 15.86 -6.38 -2.91
C LYS A 208 14.56 -5.77 -3.41
N PRO A 209 13.67 -6.59 -3.99
CA PRO A 209 12.34 -6.14 -4.41
C PRO A 209 11.60 -5.47 -3.25
N THR A 210 10.67 -4.57 -3.56
CA THR A 210 9.75 -4.02 -2.56
C THR A 210 8.93 -5.17 -1.97
N VAL A 211 8.76 -5.15 -0.64
CA VAL A 211 7.97 -6.14 0.08
C VAL A 211 6.61 -5.55 0.44
N PHE A 212 5.58 -6.31 0.12
CA PHE A 212 4.18 -5.98 0.35
C PHE A 212 3.56 -6.98 1.33
N THR A 213 2.63 -6.54 2.17
CA THR A 213 1.71 -7.46 2.86
C THR A 213 0.78 -8.09 1.84
N ARG A 214 0.67 -9.43 1.83
CA ARG A 214 -0.19 -10.16 0.90
C ARG A 214 -1.65 -10.06 1.36
N VAL A 215 -2.48 -9.32 0.64
CA VAL A 215 -3.88 -9.04 1.00
C VAL A 215 -4.69 -10.33 1.15
N SER A 216 -4.53 -11.27 0.22
CA SER A 216 -5.23 -12.56 0.24
C SER A 216 -4.95 -13.42 1.49
N ALA A 217 -3.94 -13.08 2.31
CA ALA A 217 -3.66 -13.75 3.58
C ALA A 217 -4.51 -13.22 4.75
N PHE A 218 -5.21 -12.10 4.57
CA PHE A 218 -5.92 -11.36 5.62
C PHE A 218 -7.42 -11.19 5.34
N GLU A 219 -7.97 -11.83 4.30
CA GLU A 219 -9.40 -11.74 3.96
C GLU A 219 -10.32 -12.05 5.15
N ASP A 220 -10.02 -13.08 5.93
CA ASP A 220 -10.80 -13.42 7.13
C ASP A 220 -10.83 -12.24 8.12
N TRP A 221 -9.68 -11.63 8.40
CA TRP A 221 -9.56 -10.47 9.29
C TRP A 221 -10.18 -9.20 8.71
N ILE A 222 -10.20 -9.05 7.38
CA ILE A 222 -10.84 -7.92 6.70
C ILE A 222 -12.38 -8.04 6.77
N ALA A 223 -12.90 -9.28 6.76
CA ALA A 223 -14.32 -9.56 6.75
C ALA A 223 -14.99 -9.63 8.14
N GLU A 224 -14.21 -9.88 9.21
CA GLU A 224 -14.64 -9.85 10.61
C GLU A 224 -15.15 -8.47 11.07
#